data_AF-A0A418V651-F1
#
_entry.id   AF-A0A418V651-F1
#
_cell.length_a   1.000
_cell.length_b   1.000
_cell.length_c   1.000
_cell.angle_alpha   90.00
_cell.angle_beta   90.00
_cell.angle_gamma   90.00
#
_symmetry.space_group_name_H-M   'P 1'
#
loop_
_entity.id
_entity.type
_entity.pdbx_description
1 polymer ?
#
loop_
_entity_poly.entity_id
_entity_poly.type
_entity_poly.pdbx_seq_one_letter_code
_entity_poly.pdbx_strand_id
1 'polypeptide(L)'
;MNVPLARAGAPASMWWVLGLAVVTSAIPIFIPDPQGEAGLWRFFPLVLTAGLLALGVMLPRRLAYALEPDALVVSHMTGQTRLPLNGMTVWRTAGHLGLKMGGTGLPGYYTGNYLFHTDGLKNVLAASSATRGGVIVQANAKAYFLTPADPEAFVAELAQRGARIREN
;
A
#
# COMPACT_ATOMS: atom_id res chain seq x y z
N MET A 1 9.57 8.47 -15.82
CA MET A 1 10.48 8.33 -14.65
C MET A 1 9.76 7.51 -13.59
N ASN A 2 10.40 6.48 -13.01
CA ASN A 2 9.80 5.70 -11.92
C ASN A 2 9.95 6.48 -10.61
N VAL A 3 8.84 6.74 -9.93
CA VAL A 3 8.85 7.45 -8.65
C VAL A 3 8.90 6.41 -7.53
N PRO A 4 9.92 6.44 -6.66
CA PRO A 4 9.99 5.53 -5.54
C PRO A 4 8.80 5.75 -4.60
N LEU A 5 8.25 4.64 -4.06
CA LEU A 5 7.20 4.69 -3.07
C LEU A 5 7.73 5.04 -1.68
N ALA A 6 6.91 5.71 -0.87
CA ALA A 6 7.19 5.82 0.56
C ALA A 6 7.35 4.43 1.15
N ARG A 7 8.36 4.27 2.00
CA ARG A 7 8.62 3.01 2.70
C ARG A 7 7.36 2.62 3.46
N ALA A 8 6.83 1.44 3.17
CA ALA A 8 5.67 0.90 3.86
C ALA A 8 5.92 0.90 5.37
N GLY A 9 5.14 1.70 6.11
CA GLY A 9 5.12 1.67 7.55
C GLY A 9 4.26 0.50 8.01
N ALA A 10 4.87 -0.68 8.22
CA ALA A 10 4.18 -1.75 8.93
C ALA A 10 4.03 -1.32 10.40
N PRO A 11 2.84 -1.40 11.01
CA PRO A 11 2.70 -1.12 12.44
C PRO A 11 3.56 -2.11 13.22
N ALA A 12 4.28 -1.65 14.25
CA ALA A 12 5.20 -2.49 15.03
C ALA A 12 4.52 -3.75 15.60
N SER A 13 3.22 -3.68 15.88
CA SER A 13 2.39 -4.82 16.30
C SER A 13 2.28 -5.94 15.26
N MET A 14 2.38 -5.63 13.96
CA MET A 14 2.37 -6.64 12.90
C MET A 14 3.58 -7.58 13.02
N TRP A 15 4.77 -7.04 13.28
CA TRP A 15 5.97 -7.85 13.48
C TRP A 15 5.86 -8.77 14.70
N TRP A 16 5.20 -8.30 15.77
CA TRP A 16 4.88 -9.13 16.93
C TRP A 16 3.90 -10.26 16.60
N VAL A 17 2.83 -9.98 15.86
CA VAL A 17 1.86 -11.01 15.44
C VAL A 17 2.52 -12.04 14.53
N LEU A 18 3.38 -11.61 13.61
CA LEU A 18 4.11 -12.51 12.73
C LEU A 18 5.14 -13.37 13.49
N GLY A 19 5.89 -12.76 14.43
CA GLY A 19 6.80 -13.49 15.29
C GLY A 19 6.08 -14.52 16.15
N LEU A 20 4.94 -14.14 16.74
CA LEU A 20 4.10 -15.04 17.53
C LEU A 20 3.56 -16.20 16.68
N ALA A 21 3.09 -15.92 15.47
CA ALA A 21 2.60 -16.95 14.54
C ALA A 21 3.67 -18.00 14.21
N VAL A 22 4.91 -17.56 13.95
CA VAL A 22 6.04 -18.47 13.70
C VAL A 22 6.34 -19.32 14.93
N VAL A 23 6.36 -18.72 16.12
CA VAL A 23 6.60 -19.43 17.38
C VAL A 23 5.50 -20.47 17.62
N THR A 24 4.22 -20.10 17.47
CA THR A 24 3.09 -21.01 17.66
C THR A 24 3.09 -22.15 16.64
N SER A 25 3.46 -21.88 15.39
CA SER A 25 3.55 -22.90 14.34
C SER A 25 4.74 -23.84 14.50
N ALA A 26 5.74 -23.46 15.31
CA ALA A 26 6.88 -24.31 15.65
C ALA A 26 6.63 -25.22 16.86
N ILE A 27 5.63 -24.93 17.70
CA ILE A 27 5.26 -25.74 18.88
C ILE A 27 5.12 -27.24 18.57
N PRO A 28 4.43 -27.66 17.48
CA PRO A 28 4.24 -29.08 17.16
C PRO A 28 5.55 -29.84 16.89
N ILE A 29 6.63 -29.13 16.57
CA ILE A 29 7.95 -29.73 16.28
C ILE A 29 8.58 -30.26 17.58
N PHE A 30 8.26 -29.64 18.73
CA PHE A 30 8.84 -29.97 20.03
C PHE A 30 7.97 -30.90 20.87
N ILE A 31 6.76 -31.24 20.41
CA ILE A 31 5.89 -32.21 21.09
C ILE A 31 6.42 -33.60 20.76
N PRO A 32 6.82 -34.40 21.78
CA PRO A 32 7.23 -35.78 21.55
C PRO A 32 6.08 -36.54 20.92
N ASP A 33 6.34 -37.17 19.77
CA ASP A 33 5.40 -38.07 19.12
C ASP A 33 5.75 -39.50 19.53
N PRO A 34 5.06 -40.08 20.53
CA PRO A 34 5.38 -41.41 21.03
C PRO A 34 5.03 -42.53 20.03
N GLN A 35 4.26 -42.23 18.98
CA GLN A 35 3.78 -43.23 18.00
C GLN A 35 4.41 -43.03 16.61
N GLY A 36 5.05 -41.89 16.34
CA GLY A 36 5.73 -41.59 15.08
C GLY A 36 4.78 -41.32 13.90
N GLU A 37 3.48 -41.23 14.16
CA GLU A 37 2.44 -41.06 13.13
C GLU A 37 2.47 -39.68 12.46
N ALA A 38 3.01 -38.66 13.12
CA ALA A 38 2.98 -37.29 12.61
C ALA A 38 3.99 -37.03 11.47
N GLY A 39 4.98 -37.91 11.27
CA GLY A 39 5.85 -37.92 10.08
C GLY A 39 6.36 -36.54 9.62
N LEU A 40 6.14 -36.21 8.34
CA LEU A 40 6.43 -34.90 7.74
C LEU A 40 5.30 -33.88 7.97
N TRP A 41 4.10 -34.31 8.36
CA TRP A 41 2.93 -33.46 8.56
C TRP A 41 3.10 -32.44 9.70
N ARG A 42 3.97 -32.72 10.68
CA ARG A 42 4.35 -31.75 11.75
C ARG A 42 4.97 -30.45 11.23
N PHE A 43 5.55 -30.45 10.02
CA PHE A 43 6.10 -29.24 9.40
C PHE A 43 5.07 -28.47 8.58
N PHE A 44 3.90 -29.06 8.29
CA PHE A 44 2.84 -28.41 7.51
C PHE A 44 2.42 -27.03 8.07
N PRO A 45 2.15 -26.83 9.38
CA PRO A 45 1.78 -25.50 9.89
C PRO A 45 2.91 -24.48 9.74
N LEU A 46 4.17 -24.90 9.89
CA LEU A 46 5.34 -24.05 9.69
C LEU A 46 5.48 -23.63 8.22
N VAL A 47 5.37 -24.58 7.29
CA VAL A 47 5.44 -24.32 5.84
C VAL A 47 4.29 -23.44 5.38
N LEU A 48 3.07 -23.69 5.87
CA LEU A 48 1.90 -22.87 5.56
C LEU A 48 2.07 -21.42 6.06
N THR A 49 2.57 -21.26 7.30
CA THR A 49 2.84 -19.95 7.89
C THR A 49 3.94 -19.21 7.14
N ALA A 50 5.04 -19.91 6.79
CA ALA A 50 6.12 -19.36 5.98
C ALA A 50 5.63 -18.95 4.58
N GLY A 51 4.77 -19.76 3.96
CA GLY A 51 4.16 -19.45 2.66
C GLY A 51 3.27 -18.21 2.71
N LEU A 52 2.40 -18.09 3.73
CA LEU A 52 1.55 -16.92 3.95
C LEU A 52 2.37 -15.65 4.23
N LEU A 53 3.46 -15.78 5.01
CA LEU A 53 4.42 -14.71 5.26
C LEU A 53 5.11 -14.24 3.99
N ALA A 54 5.64 -15.18 3.20
CA ALA A 54 6.31 -14.89 1.94
C ALA A 54 5.37 -14.17 0.95
N LEU A 55 4.12 -14.64 0.86
CA LEU A 55 3.06 -13.97 0.09
C LEU A 55 2.84 -12.53 0.59
N GLY A 56 2.66 -12.33 1.90
CA GLY A 56 2.44 -11.02 2.49
C GLY A 56 3.57 -10.02 2.26
N VAL A 57 4.82 -10.48 2.22
CA VAL A 57 6.01 -9.64 1.95
C VAL A 57 6.19 -9.35 0.46
N MET A 58 5.80 -10.28 -0.44
CA MET A 58 5.90 -10.08 -1.89
C MET A 58 4.78 -9.19 -2.46
N LEU A 59 3.57 -9.27 -1.91
CA LEU A 59 2.38 -8.53 -2.35
C LEU A 59 2.54 -7.00 -2.48
N PRO A 60 3.14 -6.27 -1.51
CA PRO A 60 3.25 -4.81 -1.59
C PRO A 60 4.20 -4.30 -2.69
N ARG A 61 5.01 -5.17 -3.33
CA ARG A 61 5.94 -4.77 -4.40
C ARG A 61 5.26 -4.42 -5.73
N ARG A 62 3.94 -4.59 -5.85
CA ARG A 62 3.17 -4.31 -7.08
C ARG A 62 2.52 -2.94 -7.14
N LEU A 63 2.64 -2.13 -6.09
CA LEU A 63 2.30 -0.70 -6.18
C LEU A 63 3.51 0.02 -6.80
N ALA A 64 3.29 0.79 -7.85
CA ALA A 64 4.33 1.62 -8.45
C ALA A 64 3.72 2.85 -9.11
N TYR A 65 4.44 3.97 -9.10
CA TYR A 65 4.05 5.17 -9.83
C TYR A 65 5.08 5.45 -10.92
N ALA A 66 4.61 5.60 -12.14
CA ALA A 66 5.43 6.02 -13.27
C ALA A 66 4.87 7.34 -13.81
N LEU A 67 5.75 8.34 -13.89
CA LEU A 67 5.48 9.59 -14.60
C LEU A 67 5.81 9.39 -16.08
N GLU A 68 4.77 9.30 -16.91
CA GLU A 68 4.85 9.42 -18.36
C GLU A 68 4.77 10.91 -18.78
N PRO A 69 5.07 11.25 -20.05
CA PRO A 69 5.06 12.64 -20.52
C PRO A 69 3.69 13.32 -20.42
N ASP A 70 2.61 12.55 -20.61
CA ASP A 70 1.22 13.01 -20.72
C ASP A 70 0.32 12.48 -19.59
N ALA A 71 0.78 11.48 -18.85
CA ALA A 71 0.00 10.82 -17.81
C ALA A 71 0.82 10.39 -16.58
N LEU A 72 0.16 10.36 -15.43
CA LEU A 72 0.61 9.65 -14.24
C LEU A 72 0.03 8.23 -14.26
N VAL A 73 0.91 7.23 -14.38
CA VAL A 73 0.52 5.82 -14.38
C VAL A 73 0.67 5.26 -12.96
N VAL A 74 -0.46 4.89 -12.37
CA VAL A 74 -0.53 4.21 -11.08
C VAL A 74 -0.72 2.73 -11.33
N SER A 75 0.32 1.93 -11.10
CA SER A 75 0.26 0.47 -11.18
C SER A 75 -0.17 -0.11 -9.84
N HIS A 76 -1.15 -1.00 -9.87
CA HIS A 76 -1.63 -1.76 -8.71
C HIS A 76 -1.74 -3.25 -9.07
N MET A 77 -2.02 -4.11 -8.08
CA MET A 77 -2.01 -5.56 -8.27
C MET A 77 -3.01 -6.03 -9.33
N THR A 78 -4.15 -5.34 -9.43
CA THR A 78 -5.27 -5.69 -10.32
C THR A 78 -5.22 -5.00 -11.69
N GLY A 79 -4.17 -4.22 -12.00
CA GLY A 79 -4.09 -3.46 -13.25
C GLY A 79 -3.28 -2.16 -13.17
N GLN A 80 -3.55 -1.24 -14.10
CA GLN A 80 -2.94 0.07 -14.15
C GLN A 80 -4.01 1.13 -14.37
N THR A 81 -3.88 2.25 -13.68
CA THR A 81 -4.71 3.44 -13.90
C THR A 81 -3.86 4.55 -14.46
N ARG A 82 -4.22 5.02 -15.65
CA ARG A 82 -3.58 6.19 -16.28
C ARG A 82 -4.39 7.43 -15.95
N LEU A 83 -3.75 8.38 -15.29
CA LEU A 83 -4.34 9.67 -14.94
C LEU A 83 -3.74 10.73 -15.88
N PRO A 84 -4.51 11.30 -16.80
CA PRO A 84 -4.00 12.34 -17.69
C PRO A 84 -3.59 13.56 -16.87
N LEU A 85 -2.45 14.16 -17.20
CA LEU A 85 -1.93 15.36 -16.51
C LEU A 85 -2.76 16.60 -16.83
N ASN A 86 -3.44 16.62 -17.97
CA ASN A 86 -4.28 17.74 -18.39
C ASN A 86 -5.48 17.92 -17.45
N GLY A 87 -5.57 19.09 -16.80
CA GLY A 87 -6.60 19.38 -15.82
C GLY A 87 -6.40 18.66 -14.48
N MET A 88 -5.28 17.97 -14.29
CA MET A 88 -4.94 17.34 -13.03
C MET A 88 -4.58 18.41 -12.00
N THR A 89 -5.13 18.26 -10.79
CA THR A 89 -4.77 19.11 -9.64
C THR A 89 -4.06 18.26 -8.60
N VAL A 90 -2.95 18.75 -8.09
CA VAL A 90 -2.12 18.03 -7.12
C VAL A 90 -1.81 18.92 -5.92
N TRP A 91 -1.87 18.35 -4.71
CA TRP A 91 -1.45 19.04 -3.50
C TRP A 91 -1.03 18.05 -2.42
N ARG A 92 -0.17 18.51 -1.51
CA ARG A 92 0.22 17.74 -0.33
C ARG A 92 -0.93 17.78 0.68
N THR A 93 -1.20 16.64 1.30
CA THR A 93 -2.17 16.58 2.39
C THR A 93 -1.51 16.18 3.70
N ALA A 94 -1.92 16.85 4.78
CA ALA A 94 -1.63 16.42 6.14
C ALA A 94 -2.68 15.38 6.64
N GLY A 95 -3.72 15.13 5.84
CA GLY A 95 -4.78 14.17 6.12
C GLY A 95 -4.28 12.74 6.18
N HIS A 96 -5.16 11.87 6.68
CA HIS A 96 -4.91 10.44 6.78
C HIS A 96 -6.08 9.65 6.19
N LEU A 97 -5.77 8.46 5.66
CA LEU A 97 -6.79 7.52 5.23
C LEU A 97 -7.59 7.04 6.44
N GLY A 98 -8.91 7.23 6.37
CA GLY A 98 -9.85 6.77 7.37
C GLY A 98 -10.30 5.34 7.12
N LEU A 99 -11.58 5.06 7.42
CA LEU A 99 -12.16 3.73 7.28
C LEU A 99 -12.23 3.30 5.80
N LYS A 100 -11.83 2.04 5.54
CA LYS A 100 -11.92 1.43 4.21
C LYS A 100 -13.37 1.13 3.87
N MET A 101 -13.85 1.72 2.78
CA MET A 101 -15.20 1.47 2.25
C MET A 101 -15.20 0.34 1.21
N GLY A 102 -14.08 0.12 0.51
CA GLY A 102 -13.94 -0.98 -0.44
C GLY A 102 -12.51 -1.15 -0.94
N GLY A 103 -12.11 -2.37 -1.28
CA GLY A 103 -10.78 -2.71 -1.78
C GLY A 103 -9.86 -3.38 -0.76
N THR A 104 -8.55 -3.22 -0.92
CA THR A 104 -7.51 -3.90 -0.16
C THR A 104 -6.84 -2.93 0.82
N GLY A 105 -6.70 -3.34 2.07
CA GLY A 105 -6.07 -2.55 3.13
C GLY A 105 -5.12 -3.42 3.91
N LEU A 106 -4.00 -3.76 3.28
CA LEU A 106 -2.91 -4.50 3.92
C LEU A 106 -1.86 -3.50 4.41
N PRO A 107 -1.14 -3.80 5.50
CA PRO A 107 0.00 -3.01 5.90
C PRO A 107 1.00 -2.87 4.75
N GLY A 108 1.27 -1.63 4.32
CA GLY A 108 2.13 -1.37 3.16
C GLY A 108 1.44 -1.39 1.80
N TYR A 109 0.14 -1.69 1.74
CA TYR A 109 -0.63 -1.75 0.50
C TYR A 109 -2.11 -1.38 0.72
N TYR A 110 -2.42 -0.11 0.48
CA TYR A 110 -3.75 0.45 0.62
C TYR A 110 -4.28 0.85 -0.76
N THR A 111 -5.19 0.04 -1.29
CA THR A 111 -5.86 0.30 -2.57
C THR A 111 -7.36 0.22 -2.47
N GLY A 112 -8.07 1.12 -3.14
CA GLY A 112 -9.54 1.14 -3.18
C GLY A 112 -10.13 2.41 -2.58
N ASN A 113 -11.38 2.36 -2.16
CA ASN A 113 -12.14 3.53 -1.70
C ASN A 113 -12.05 3.66 -0.18
N TYR A 114 -11.60 4.81 0.29
CA TYR A 114 -11.40 5.13 1.70
C TYR A 114 -12.10 6.43 2.05
N LEU A 115 -12.65 6.49 3.26
CA LEU A 115 -13.13 7.74 3.85
C LEU A 115 -11.95 8.68 4.10
N PHE A 116 -12.15 9.95 3.76
CA PHE A 116 -11.14 10.99 3.90
C PHE A 116 -11.86 12.30 4.11
N HIS A 117 -11.75 12.89 5.30
CA HIS A 117 -12.50 14.08 5.70
C HIS A 117 -11.61 15.32 5.79
N THR A 118 -10.55 15.36 4.99
CA THR A 118 -9.57 16.46 4.96
C THR A 118 -9.59 17.10 3.58
N ASP A 119 -9.15 18.37 3.47
CA ASP A 119 -9.06 19.13 2.22
C ASP A 119 -10.40 19.24 1.44
N GLY A 120 -11.53 19.20 2.15
CA GLY A 120 -12.88 19.30 1.58
C GLY A 120 -13.34 18.05 0.83
N LEU A 121 -12.59 16.95 0.88
CA LEU A 121 -12.99 15.67 0.31
C LEU A 121 -13.76 14.86 1.37
N LYS A 122 -14.63 13.94 0.90
CA LYS A 122 -15.33 12.96 1.75
C LYS A 122 -14.74 11.55 1.62
N ASN A 123 -14.23 11.25 0.43
CA ASN A 123 -13.66 9.97 0.07
C ASN A 123 -12.57 10.15 -0.97
N VAL A 124 -11.64 9.20 -0.98
CA VAL A 124 -10.52 9.15 -1.91
C VAL A 124 -10.28 7.72 -2.36
N LEU A 125 -9.79 7.58 -3.59
CA LEU A 125 -9.23 6.33 -4.08
C LEU A 125 -7.79 6.22 -3.59
N ALA A 126 -7.57 5.41 -2.56
CA ALA A 126 -6.23 5.11 -2.11
C ALA A 126 -5.52 4.28 -3.18
N ALA A 127 -4.27 4.66 -3.46
CA ALA A 127 -3.29 3.82 -4.10
C ALA A 127 -1.95 4.14 -3.45
N SER A 128 -1.78 3.71 -2.19
CA SER A 128 -0.71 4.16 -1.29
C SER A 128 -0.10 3.02 -0.49
N SER A 129 1.15 3.20 -0.06
CA SER A 129 1.89 2.30 0.83
C SER A 129 1.75 2.70 2.31
N ALA A 130 1.26 3.90 2.60
CA ALA A 130 1.03 4.40 3.96
C ALA A 130 -0.33 5.10 4.06
N THR A 131 -0.87 5.21 5.27
CA THR A 131 -2.15 5.88 5.53
C THR A 131 -2.01 7.37 5.81
N ARG A 132 -0.78 7.92 5.85
CA ARG A 132 -0.48 9.31 6.22
C ARG A 132 0.64 9.88 5.33
N GLY A 133 0.76 11.21 5.32
CA GLY A 133 1.85 11.91 4.63
C GLY A 133 1.80 11.74 3.11
N GLY A 134 0.58 11.70 2.57
CA GLY A 134 0.35 11.49 1.15
C GLY A 134 0.23 12.77 0.34
N VAL A 135 0.07 12.58 -0.95
CA VAL A 135 -0.26 13.60 -1.95
C VAL A 135 -1.63 13.24 -2.52
N ILE A 136 -2.51 14.23 -2.60
CA ILE A 136 -3.77 14.09 -3.31
C ILE A 136 -3.57 14.47 -4.77
N VAL A 137 -4.03 13.58 -5.64
CA VAL A 137 -4.11 13.80 -7.08
C VAL A 137 -5.57 13.78 -7.48
N GLN A 138 -6.10 14.89 -7.96
CA GLN A 138 -7.45 14.98 -8.49
C GLN A 138 -7.40 14.99 -10.02
N ALA A 139 -8.04 13.99 -10.63
CA ALA A 139 -8.16 13.84 -12.07
C ALA A 139 -9.53 13.25 -12.42
N ASN A 140 -10.17 13.74 -13.49
CA ASN A 140 -11.47 13.24 -13.97
C ASN A 140 -12.54 13.14 -12.86
N ALA A 141 -12.68 14.20 -12.05
CA ALA A 141 -13.60 14.28 -10.91
C ALA A 141 -13.37 13.25 -9.77
N LYS A 142 -12.26 12.50 -9.80
CA LYS A 142 -11.87 11.54 -8.76
C LYS A 142 -10.61 12.04 -8.05
N ALA A 143 -10.59 11.89 -6.73
CA ALA A 143 -9.40 12.17 -5.92
C ALA A 143 -8.69 10.86 -5.57
N TYR A 144 -7.38 10.83 -5.78
CA TYR A 144 -6.50 9.72 -5.49
C TYR A 144 -5.54 10.09 -4.39
N PHE A 145 -5.37 9.22 -3.40
CA PHE A 145 -4.38 9.38 -2.33
C PHE A 145 -3.17 8.51 -2.64
N LEU A 146 -2.03 9.18 -2.88
CA LEU A 146 -0.75 8.55 -3.23
C LEU A 146 0.28 8.82 -2.14
N THR A 147 1.25 7.92 -1.96
CA THR A 147 2.34 8.11 -0.99
C THR A 147 3.69 7.90 -1.68
N PRO A 148 4.15 8.87 -2.49
CA PRO A 148 5.51 8.85 -3.04
C PRO A 148 6.54 8.98 -1.91
N ALA A 149 7.77 8.50 -2.15
CA ALA A 149 8.86 8.56 -1.17
C ALA A 149 9.23 10.00 -0.81
N ASP A 150 9.17 10.88 -1.82
CA ASP A 150 9.36 12.32 -1.68
C ASP A 150 8.12 13.05 -2.22
N PRO A 151 7.18 13.42 -1.33
CA PRO A 151 5.99 14.17 -1.71
C PRO A 151 6.29 15.50 -2.39
N GLU A 152 7.36 16.19 -1.98
CA GLU A 152 7.68 17.53 -2.49
C GLU A 152 8.26 17.45 -3.89
N ALA A 153 9.24 16.56 -4.10
CA ALA A 153 9.79 16.31 -5.43
C ALA A 153 8.71 15.79 -6.39
N PHE A 154 7.79 14.96 -5.91
CA PHE A 154 6.70 14.42 -6.74
C PHE A 154 5.72 15.51 -7.20
N VAL A 155 5.31 16.40 -6.29
CA VAL A 155 4.43 17.54 -6.63
C VAL A 155 5.13 18.49 -7.60
N ALA A 156 6.42 18.78 -7.37
CA ALA A 156 7.20 19.65 -8.23
C ALA A 156 7.34 19.07 -9.66
N GLU A 157 7.65 17.78 -9.78
CA GLU A 157 7.72 17.09 -11.09
C GLU A 157 6.38 17.09 -11.82
N LEU A 158 5.27 16.85 -11.11
CA LEU A 158 3.94 16.91 -11.71
C LEU A 158 3.61 18.32 -12.22
N ALA A 159 3.98 19.34 -11.45
CA ALA A 159 3.76 20.73 -11.82
C ALA A 159 4.58 21.14 -13.05
N GLN A 160 5.85 20.72 -13.11
CA GLN A 160 6.71 20.94 -14.29
C GLN A 160 6.12 20.31 -15.55
N ARG A 161 5.38 19.20 -15.41
CA ARG A 161 4.74 18.48 -16.52
C ARG A 161 3.32 18.97 -16.82
N GLY A 162 2.88 20.06 -16.19
CA GLY A 162 1.61 20.73 -16.51
C GLY A 162 0.43 20.40 -15.58
N ALA A 163 0.64 19.67 -14.47
CA ALA A 163 -0.37 19.56 -13.43
C ALA A 163 -0.51 20.90 -12.68
N ARG A 164 -1.73 21.23 -12.24
CA ARG A 164 -1.99 22.42 -11.43
C ARG A 164 -1.70 22.11 -9.97
N ILE A 165 -0.85 22.92 -9.33
CA ILE A 165 -0.68 22.86 -7.88
C ILE A 165 -1.85 23.58 -7.23
N ARG A 166 -2.50 22.94 -6.26
CA ARG A 166 -3.41 23.62 -5.35
C ARG A 166 -2.63 23.98 -4.09
N GLU A 167 -2.40 25.28 -3.88
CA GLU A 167 -1.92 25.78 -2.60
C GLU A 167 -3.08 25.65 -1.59
N ASN A 168 -2.78 25.07 -0.42
CA ASN A 168 -3.71 24.92 0.69
C ASN A 168 -3.32 25.93 1.77
#